data_AF-A0A962MGK4-F1
#
_entry.id   AF-A0A962MGK4-F1
#
_cell.length_a   1.000
_cell.length_b   1.000
_cell.length_c   1.000
_cell.angle_alpha   90.00
_cell.angle_beta   90.00
_cell.angle_gamma   90.00
#
_symmetry.space_group_name_H-M   'P 1'
#
loop_
_entity.id
_entity.type
_entity.pdbx_description
1 polymer ?
#
loop_
_entity_poly.entity_id
_entity_poly.type
_entity_poly.pdbx_seq_one_letter_code
_entity_poly.pdbx_strand_id
1 'polypeptide(L)'
;TAELQEYATARKVSLQLQTRLANGAMQALAEGDAARHDSLIIELARDIENVDAVLLAQFSMARARPGVEQVVSAPVLTSPDSAVRKLQRLLAQS
;
A
#
# COMPACT_ATOMS: atom_id res chain seq x y z
N THR A 1 -2.20 -2.24 11.63
CA THR A 1 -2.83 -3.47 11.10
C THR A 1 -4.10 -3.86 11.85
N ALA A 2 -4.23 -3.57 13.15
CA ALA A 2 -5.44 -3.86 13.95
C ALA A 2 -6.76 -3.38 13.30
N GLU A 3 -6.82 -2.13 12.84
CA GLU A 3 -8.02 -1.56 12.20
C GLU A 3 -8.49 -2.35 10.96
N LEU A 4 -7.56 -2.82 10.11
CA LEU A 4 -7.89 -3.65 8.94
C LEU A 4 -8.50 -4.99 9.35
N GLN A 5 -8.00 -5.59 10.44
CA GLN A 5 -8.51 -6.85 10.96
C GLN A 5 -9.92 -6.68 11.59
N GLU A 6 -10.17 -5.55 12.25
CA GLU A 6 -11.49 -5.19 12.77
C GLU A 6 -12.50 -5.04 11.62
N TYR A 7 -12.12 -4.34 10.53
CA TYR A 7 -12.99 -4.22 9.35
C TYR A 7 -13.27 -5.56 8.67
N ALA A 8 -12.29 -6.46 8.60
CA ALA A 8 -12.45 -7.80 8.03
C ALA A 8 -13.41 -8.64 8.88
N THR A 9 -13.24 -8.60 10.20
CA THR A 9 -14.11 -9.27 11.17
C THR A 9 -15.56 -8.78 11.06
N ALA A 10 -15.77 -7.46 11.06
CA ALA A 10 -17.09 -6.86 10.90
C ALA A 10 -17.79 -7.26 9.58
N ARG A 11 -17.01 -7.53 8.53
CA ARG A 11 -17.51 -7.97 7.21
C ARG A 11 -17.53 -9.48 7.02
N LYS A 12 -17.11 -10.26 8.03
CA LYS A 12 -16.97 -11.73 7.96
C LYS A 12 -16.07 -12.19 6.79
N VAL A 13 -15.01 -11.44 6.51
CA VAL A 13 -14.02 -11.77 5.49
C VAL A 13 -12.76 -12.32 6.17
N SER A 14 -12.20 -13.41 5.65
CA SER A 14 -10.90 -13.90 6.07
C SER A 14 -9.81 -12.97 5.53
N LEU A 15 -8.95 -12.46 6.41
CA LEU A 15 -7.85 -11.57 6.03
C LEU A 15 -6.55 -12.10 6.63
N GLN A 16 -5.55 -12.32 5.77
CA GLN A 16 -4.17 -12.55 6.17
C GLN A 16 -3.33 -11.34 5.79
N LEU A 17 -2.62 -10.77 6.77
CA LEU A 17 -1.77 -9.59 6.55
C LEU A 17 -0.30 -9.98 6.68
N GLN A 18 0.45 -9.77 5.61
CA GLN A 18 1.90 -9.76 5.65
C GLN A 18 2.38 -8.31 5.60
N THR A 19 2.99 -7.84 6.69
CA THR A 19 3.54 -6.49 6.75
C THR A 19 5.04 -6.53 6.49
N ARG A 20 5.53 -5.57 5.71
CA ARG A 20 6.95 -5.33 5.44
C ARG A 20 7.22 -3.85 5.63
N LEU A 21 8.39 -3.52 6.20
CA LEU A 21 8.82 -2.15 6.46
C LEU A 21 9.97 -1.79 5.51
N ALA A 22 9.78 -0.75 4.71
CA ALA A 22 10.85 -0.17 3.89
C ALA A 22 11.77 0.69 4.78
N ASN A 23 12.73 0.02 5.42
CA ASN A 23 13.66 0.68 6.34
C ASN A 23 14.39 1.84 5.64
N GLY A 24 14.44 3.00 6.30
CA GLY A 24 15.08 4.20 5.76
C GLY A 24 14.29 4.94 4.68
N ALA A 25 13.17 4.42 4.18
CA ALA A 25 12.40 5.11 3.14
C ALA A 25 11.87 6.46 3.65
N MET A 26 11.25 6.50 4.83
CA MET A 26 10.76 7.75 5.41
C MET A 26 11.88 8.73 5.78
N GLN A 27 13.07 8.23 6.14
CA GLN A 27 14.23 9.07 6.38
C GLN A 27 14.71 9.73 5.08
N ALA A 28 14.88 8.95 4.00
CA ALA A 28 15.27 9.48 2.70
C ALA A 28 14.28 10.57 2.24
N LEU A 29 12.99 10.36 2.45
CA LEU A 29 11.98 11.38 2.15
C LEU A 29 12.12 12.63 3.02
N ALA A 30 12.40 12.49 4.32
CA ALA A 30 12.63 13.62 5.22
C ALA A 30 13.89 14.43 4.85
N GLU A 31 14.88 13.78 4.23
CA GLU A 31 16.10 14.41 3.69
C GLU A 31 15.88 15.01 2.29
N GLY A 32 14.68 14.91 1.71
CA GLY A 32 14.34 15.42 0.38
C GLY A 32 14.68 14.46 -0.78
N ASP A 33 15.18 13.26 -0.49
CA ASP A 33 15.54 12.25 -1.48
C ASP A 33 14.35 11.31 -1.77
N ALA A 34 13.44 11.82 -2.62
CA ALA A 34 12.27 11.06 -3.04
C ALA A 34 12.65 9.82 -3.87
N ALA A 35 13.68 9.91 -4.71
CA ALA A 35 14.07 8.80 -5.58
C ALA A 35 14.57 7.60 -4.78
N ARG A 36 15.37 7.84 -3.73
CA ARG A 36 15.84 6.80 -2.82
C ARG A 36 14.70 6.18 -2.01
N HIS A 37 13.78 7.00 -1.49
CA HIS A 37 12.60 6.45 -0.80
C HIS A 37 11.82 5.48 -1.70
N ASP A 38 11.62 5.83 -2.98
CA ASP A 38 10.87 4.96 -3.91
C ASP A 38 11.61 3.69 -4.25
N SER A 39 12.92 3.80 -4.48
CA SER A 39 13.78 2.64 -4.74
C SER A 39 13.73 1.64 -3.59
N LEU A 40 13.81 2.10 -2.33
CA LEU A 40 13.71 1.22 -1.15
C LEU A 40 12.37 0.48 -1.05
N ILE A 41 11.27 1.11 -1.49
CA ILE A 41 9.95 0.46 -1.52
C ILE A 41 9.89 -0.59 -2.63
N ILE A 42 10.40 -0.25 -3.82
CA ILE A 42 10.42 -1.16 -4.97
C ILE A 42 11.31 -2.37 -4.68
N GLU A 43 12.48 -2.17 -4.07
CA GLU A 43 13.38 -3.23 -3.64
C GLU A 43 12.69 -4.19 -2.68
N LEU A 44 12.03 -3.67 -1.64
CA LEU A 44 11.27 -4.50 -0.70
C LEU A 44 10.12 -5.26 -1.36
N ALA A 45 9.50 -4.67 -2.38
CA ALA A 45 8.39 -5.28 -3.08
C ALA A 45 8.80 -6.50 -3.91
N ARG A 46 10.07 -6.61 -4.33
CA ARG A 46 10.58 -7.76 -5.10
C ARG A 46 10.46 -9.08 -4.36
N ASP A 47 10.51 -9.04 -3.03
CA ASP A 47 10.43 -10.22 -2.17
C ASP A 47 8.98 -10.59 -1.80
N ILE A 48 7.98 -9.87 -2.35
CA ILE A 48 6.57 -10.14 -2.08
C ILE A 48 6.04 -11.16 -3.08
N GLU A 49 5.73 -12.35 -2.58
CA GLU A 49 5.14 -13.44 -3.35
C GLU A 49 3.91 -14.01 -2.64
N ASN A 50 3.06 -14.73 -3.38
CA ASN A 50 1.91 -15.45 -2.83
C ASN A 50 0.89 -14.56 -2.09
N VAL A 51 0.58 -13.38 -2.64
CA VAL A 51 -0.44 -12.45 -2.12
C VAL A 51 -1.47 -12.11 -3.19
N ASP A 52 -2.72 -11.86 -2.77
CA ASP A 52 -3.79 -11.44 -3.68
C ASP A 52 -3.72 -9.95 -4.03
N ALA A 53 -3.05 -9.13 -3.21
CA ALA A 53 -2.85 -7.71 -3.44
C ALA A 53 -1.68 -7.16 -2.61
N VAL A 54 -1.07 -6.07 -3.08
CA VAL A 54 -0.06 -5.30 -2.36
C VAL A 54 -0.64 -3.94 -1.98
N LEU A 55 -0.65 -3.60 -0.68
CA LEU A 55 -1.12 -2.30 -0.19
C LEU A 55 0.05 -1.38 0.15
N LEU A 56 0.20 -0.30 -0.60
CA LEU A 56 1.07 0.83 -0.26
C LEU A 56 0.36 1.69 0.80
N ALA A 57 0.64 1.38 2.07
CA ALA A 57 -0.14 1.83 3.21
C ALA A 57 0.03 3.32 3.56
N GLN A 58 1.09 3.97 3.10
CA GLN A 58 1.36 5.39 3.38
C GLN A 58 1.15 6.25 2.14
N PHE A 59 0.65 7.47 2.32
CA PHE A 59 0.40 8.42 1.22
C PHE A 59 1.66 8.66 0.37
N SER A 60 2.81 8.84 1.02
CA SER A 60 4.11 9.04 0.36
C SER A 60 4.50 7.92 -0.59
N MET A 61 4.00 6.69 -0.37
CA MET A 61 4.31 5.51 -1.17
C MET A 61 3.54 5.48 -2.49
N ALA A 62 2.46 6.27 -2.65
CA ALA A 62 1.65 6.24 -3.87
C ALA A 62 2.46 6.53 -5.14
N ARG A 63 3.52 7.34 -5.03
CA ARG A 63 4.42 7.66 -6.16
C ARG A 63 5.31 6.47 -6.59
N ALA A 64 5.60 5.54 -5.68
CA ALA A 64 6.38 4.34 -5.97
C ALA A 64 5.55 3.27 -6.70
N ARG A 65 4.23 3.44 -6.78
CA ARG A 65 3.29 2.47 -7.38
C ARG A 65 3.74 1.96 -8.76
N PRO A 66 4.08 2.82 -9.74
CA PRO A 66 4.44 2.33 -11.08
C PRO A 66 5.67 1.42 -11.08
N GLY A 67 6.64 1.66 -10.18
CA GLY A 67 7.81 0.81 -10.04
C GLY A 67 7.49 -0.50 -9.31
N VAL A 68 6.61 -0.45 -8.31
CA VAL A 68 6.14 -1.65 -7.59
C VAL A 68 5.37 -2.57 -8.54
N GLU A 69 4.47 -2.02 -9.37
CA GLU A 69 3.69 -2.77 -10.37
C GLU A 69 4.58 -3.50 -11.40
N GLN A 70 5.83 -3.08 -11.59
CA GLN A 70 6.78 -3.77 -12.47
C GLN A 70 7.48 -4.97 -11.82
N VAL A 71 7.50 -5.04 -10.50
CA VAL A 71 8.24 -6.08 -9.75
C VAL A 71 7.34 -7.06 -9.02
N VAL A 72 6.03 -6.78 -8.91
CA VAL A 72 5.05 -7.70 -8.31
C VAL A 72 4.04 -8.17 -9.35
N SER A 73 3.53 -9.39 -9.17
CA SER A 73 2.46 -9.93 -10.04
C SER A 73 1.05 -9.58 -9.56
N ALA A 74 0.91 -9.17 -8.29
CA ALA A 74 -0.38 -8.87 -7.67
C ALA A 74 -0.79 -7.39 -7.89
N PRO A 75 -2.10 -7.08 -7.89
CA PRO A 75 -2.57 -5.70 -7.99
C PRO A 75 -2.06 -4.83 -6.84
N VAL A 76 -1.62 -3.62 -7.18
CA VAL A 76 -1.11 -2.64 -6.21
C VAL A 76 -2.21 -1.63 -5.85
N LEU A 77 -2.48 -1.51 -4.56
CA LEU A 77 -3.44 -0.59 -3.97
C LEU A 77 -2.70 0.54 -3.26
N THR A 78 -3.20 1.76 -3.36
CA THR A 78 -2.69 2.91 -2.59
C THR A 78 -3.75 3.44 -1.65
N SER A 79 -3.33 4.07 -0.56
CA SER A 79 -4.24 4.73 0.38
C SER A 79 -5.08 5.85 -0.28
N PRO A 80 -4.52 6.76 -1.11
CA PRO A 80 -5.30 7.77 -1.83
C PRO A 80 -6.38 7.16 -2.72
N ASP A 81 -6.03 6.18 -3.56
CA ASP A 81 -7.00 5.54 -4.46
C ASP A 81 -8.15 4.86 -3.69
N SER A 82 -7.82 4.22 -2.57
CA SER A 82 -8.79 3.55 -1.71
C SER A 82 -9.71 4.55 -1.01
N ALA A 83 -9.18 5.67 -0.55
CA ALA A 83 -9.95 6.74 0.07
C ALA A 83 -10.90 7.41 -0.93
N VAL A 84 -10.41 7.76 -2.14
CA VAL A 84 -11.22 8.35 -3.21
C VAL A 84 -12.35 7.40 -3.62
N ARG A 85 -12.07 6.12 -3.82
CA ARG A 85 -13.11 5.11 -4.14
C ARG A 85 -14.17 4.99 -3.05
N LYS A 86 -13.76 5.06 -1.77
CA LYS A 86 -14.72 5.04 -0.64
C LYS A 86 -15.58 6.29 -0.64
N LEU A 87 -14.99 7.48 -0.83
CA LEU A 87 -15.71 8.75 -0.90
C LEU A 87 -16.72 8.78 -2.06
N GLN A 88 -16.32 8.34 -3.26
CA GLN A 88 -17.22 8.23 -4.41
C GLN A 88 -18.42 7.34 -4.13
N ARG A 89 -18.23 6.18 -3.48
CA ARG A 89 -19.34 5.30 -3.11
C ARG A 89 -20.30 5.93 -2.11
N LEU A 90 -19.80 6.68 -1.15
CA LEU A 90 -20.64 7.35 -0.14
C LEU A 90 -21.45 8.49 -0.76
N LEU A 91 -20.83 9.30 -1.64
CA LEU A 91 -21.50 10.40 -2.33
C LEU A 91 -22.53 9.91 -3.37
N ALA A 92 -22.28 8.78 -4.02
CA ALA A 92 -23.22 8.18 -4.97
C ALA A 92 -24.44 7.48 -4.30
N GLN A 93 -24.43 7.37 -2.97
CA GLN A 93 -25.53 6.82 -2.17
C GLN A 93 -26.34 7.92 -1.46
N SER A 94 -26.06 9.20 -1.75
CA SER A 94 -26.75 10.38 -1.20
C SER A 94 -27.74 10.97 -2.21
#